data_AF-A4EK22-F1
#
_entry.id   AF-A4EK22-F1
#
_cell.length_a   1.000
_cell.length_b   1.000
_cell.length_c   1.000
_cell.angle_alpha   90.00
_cell.angle_beta   90.00
_cell.angle_gamma   90.00
#
_symmetry.space_group_name_H-M   'P 1'
#
loop_
_entity.id
_entity.type
_entity.pdbx_description
1 polymer ?
#
loop_
_entity_poly.entity_id
_entity_poly.type
_entity_poly.pdbx_seq_one_letter_code
_entity_poly.pdbx_strand_id
1 'polypeptide(L)' 'MTARKSYPTTPDGRYFLVNDRLWRCSNPALPEDVRAQYVKELMTARRAVKNAQTDAALTSARAAVHSAKVKLGERGPV' A
#
# COMPACT_ATOMS: atom_id res chain seq x y z
N MET A 1 -21.83 16.12 0.99
CA MET A 1 -21.05 14.94 1.45
C MET A 1 -21.12 13.90 0.36
N THR A 2 -20.08 13.75 -0.46
CA THR A 2 -20.09 12.77 -1.57
C THR A 2 -20.05 11.37 -0.98
N ALA A 3 -21.05 10.53 -1.28
CA ALA A 3 -21.02 9.12 -0.92
C ALA A 3 -19.75 8.49 -1.51
N ARG A 4 -18.93 7.83 -0.68
CA ARG A 4 -17.80 7.05 -1.17
C ARG A 4 -18.33 5.99 -2.13
N LYS A 5 -17.88 5.99 -3.39
CA LYS A 5 -18.10 4.86 -4.30
C LYS A 5 -17.56 3.60 -3.62
N SER A 6 -18.47 2.71 -3.23
CA SER A 6 -18.11 1.38 -2.76
C SER A 6 -17.95 0.48 -3.97
N TYR A 7 -16.77 -0.12 -4.12
CA TYR A 7 -16.48 -1.06 -5.19
C TYR A 7 -16.73 -2.49 -4.71
N PRO A 8 -17.20 -3.40 -5.58
CA PRO A 8 -17.26 -4.82 -5.25
C PRO A 8 -15.88 -5.32 -4.82
N THR A 9 -15.83 -6.17 -3.80
CA THR A 9 -14.60 -6.77 -3.27
C THR A 9 -14.65 -8.28 -3.43
N THR A 10 -13.48 -8.92 -3.54
CA THR A 10 -13.39 -10.38 -3.55
C THR A 10 -13.73 -10.94 -2.16
N PRO A 11 -14.23 -12.18 -2.05
CA PRO A 11 -14.58 -12.78 -0.75
C PRO A 11 -13.41 -12.85 0.24
N ASP A 12 -12.19 -12.99 -0.27
CA ASP A 12 -10.95 -12.97 0.52
C ASP A 12 -10.49 -11.55 0.89
N GLY A 13 -11.19 -10.51 0.44
CA GLY A 13 -10.88 -9.10 0.68
C GLY A 13 -9.58 -8.60 0.05
N ARG A 14 -8.86 -9.43 -0.72
CA ARG A 14 -7.54 -9.07 -1.28
C ARG A 14 -7.63 -8.14 -2.49
N TYR A 15 -8.80 -8.04 -3.12
CA TYR A 15 -9.01 -7.21 -4.29
C TYR A 15 -10.34 -6.46 -4.27
N PHE A 16 -10.40 -5.35 -4.99
CA PHE A 16 -11.62 -4.64 -5.35
C PHE A 16 -11.68 -4.32 -6.84
N LEU A 17 -12.88 -4.29 -7.42
CA LEU A 17 -13.09 -4.12 -8.86
C LEU A 17 -13.40 -2.65 -9.21
N VAL A 18 -12.57 -2.04 -10.06
CA VAL A 18 -12.80 -0.69 -10.60
C VAL A 18 -12.61 -0.73 -12.11
N ASN A 19 -13.63 -0.34 -12.88
CA ASN A 19 -13.57 -0.28 -14.35
C ASN A 19 -12.96 -1.56 -14.95
N ASP A 20 -13.54 -2.72 -14.61
CA ASP A 20 -13.10 -4.06 -15.04
C ASP A 20 -11.66 -4.44 -14.69
N ARG A 21 -11.04 -3.72 -13.75
CA ARG A 21 -9.70 -3.99 -13.24
C ARG A 21 -9.73 -4.31 -11.76
N LEU A 22 -9.08 -5.41 -11.39
CA LEU A 22 -8.81 -5.75 -10.00
C LEU A 22 -7.65 -4.91 -9.46
N TRP A 23 -7.93 -4.23 -8.35
CA TRP A 23 -6.96 -3.48 -7.58
C TRP A 23 -6.68 -4.22 -6.28
N ARG A 24 -5.41 -4.34 -5.92
CA ARG A 24 -5.00 -5.00 -4.68
C ARG A 24 -5.29 -4.14 -3.47
N CYS A 25 -5.88 -4.77 -2.46
CA CYS A 25 -6.00 -4.24 -1.10
C CYS A 25 -4.74 -4.57 -0.29
N SER A 26 -4.61 -3.93 0.88
CA SER A 26 -3.74 -4.48 1.92
C SER A 26 -4.29 -5.84 2.37
N ASN A 27 -3.41 -6.79 2.69
CA ASN A 27 -3.78 -8.14 3.07
C ASN A 27 -4.65 -8.14 4.34
N PRO A 28 -5.93 -8.54 4.26
CA PRO A 28 -6.84 -8.48 5.41
C PRO A 28 -6.53 -9.54 6.47
N ALA A 29 -5.71 -10.54 6.14
CA ALA A 29 -5.24 -11.55 7.09
C ALA A 29 -4.08 -11.07 7.99
N LEU A 30 -3.58 -9.83 7.80
CA LEU A 30 -2.56 -9.27 8.68
C LEU A 30 -3.17 -8.91 10.05
N PRO A 31 -2.53 -9.27 11.17
CA PRO A 31 -2.86 -8.72 12.47
C PRO A 31 -2.84 -7.19 12.44
N GLU A 32 -3.78 -6.53 13.13
CA GLU A 32 -3.96 -5.08 13.02
C GLU A 32 -2.73 -4.30 13.49
N ASP A 33 -2.01 -4.80 14.50
CA ASP A 33 -0.75 -4.23 14.99
C ASP A 33 0.36 -4.28 13.92
N VAL A 34 0.50 -5.45 13.26
CA VAL A 34 1.43 -5.64 12.15
C VAL A 34 1.08 -4.74 10.97
N ARG A 35 -0.21 -4.66 10.62
CA ARG A 35 -0.73 -3.79 9.57
C ARG A 35 -0.45 -2.32 9.89
N ALA A 36 -0.74 -1.87 11.11
CA ALA A 36 -0.49 -0.50 11.54
C ALA A 36 1.00 -0.15 11.47
N GLN A 37 1.89 -1.07 11.87
CA GLN A 37 3.33 -0.89 11.76
C GLN A 37 3.78 -0.73 10.30
N TYR A 38 3.30 -1.57 9.38
CA TYR A 38 3.65 -1.43 7.96
C TYR A 38 3.05 -0.19 7.30
N VAL A 39 1.86 0.25 7.72
CA VAL A 39 1.29 1.54 7.30
C VAL A 39 2.18 2.70 7.79
N LYS A 40 2.66 2.65 9.02
CA LYS A 40 3.60 3.65 9.56
C LYS A 40 4.90 3.68 8.75
N GLU A 41 5.48 2.52 8.44
CA GLU A 41 6.66 2.41 7.56
C GLU A 41 6.40 3.02 6.18
N LEU A 42 5.27 2.69 5.55
CA LEU A 42 4.88 3.23 4.25
C LEU A 42 4.75 4.76 4.28
N MET A 43 4.13 5.32 5.32
CA MET A 43 3.98 6.76 5.45
C MET A 43 5.31 7.46 5.70
N THR A 44 6.21 6.88 6.50
CA THR A 44 7.57 7.38 6.68
C THR A 44 8.34 7.37 5.36
N ALA A 45 8.28 6.27 4.60
CA ALA A 45 8.95 6.16 3.30
C ALA A 45 8.40 7.18 2.29
N ARG A 46 7.08 7.42 2.26
CA ARG A 46 6.47 8.46 1.42
C ARG A 46 6.93 9.87 1.78
N ARG A 47 7.05 10.17 3.08
CA ARG A 47 7.62 11.46 3.52
C ARG A 47 9.09 11.59 3.09
N ALA A 48 9.87 10.51 3.18
CA ALA A 48 11.25 10.49 2.69
C ALA A 48 11.33 10.75 1.18
N VAL A 49 10.42 10.18 0.36
CA VAL A 49 10.34 10.49 -1.08
C VAL A 49 10.07 11.98 -1.31
N LYS A 50 9.15 12.58 -0.54
CA LYS A 50 8.84 14.02 -0.65
C LYS A 50 10.03 14.91 -0.27
N ASN A 51 10.81 14.50 0.73
CA ASN A 51 11.90 15.31 1.29
C ASN A 51 13.27 15.03 0.66
N ALA A 52 13.40 14.01 -0.19
CA ALA A 52 14.66 13.65 -0.83
C ALA A 52 15.21 14.81 -1.67
N GLN A 53 16.47 15.18 -1.42
CA GLN A 53 17.17 16.25 -2.14
C GLN A 53 18.17 15.72 -3.18
N THR A 54 18.38 14.41 -3.22
CA THR A 54 19.32 13.75 -4.14
C THR A 54 18.67 12.53 -4.78
N ASP A 55 19.16 12.13 -5.95
CA ASP A 55 18.67 10.94 -6.65
C ASP A 55 18.91 9.65 -5.84
N ALA A 56 20.02 9.57 -5.12
CA ALA A 56 20.30 8.45 -4.23
C ALA A 56 19.29 8.36 -3.09
N ALA A 57 18.97 9.49 -2.44
CA ALA A 57 17.95 9.55 -1.38
C ALA A 57 16.56 9.19 -1.92
N LEU A 58 16.22 9.70 -3.12
CA LEU A 58 14.95 9.41 -3.79
C LEU A 58 14.82 7.92 -4.14
N THR A 59 15.90 7.32 -4.64
CA THR A 59 15.95 5.89 -4.99
C THR A 59 15.76 5.01 -3.76
N SER A 60 16.49 5.30 -2.67
CA SER A 60 16.32 4.61 -1.38
C SER A 60 14.89 4.74 -0.84
N ALA A 61 14.32 5.94 -0.86
CA ALA A 61 12.97 6.17 -0.37
C ALA A 61 11.90 5.43 -1.22
N ARG A 62 12.07 5.39 -2.55
CA ARG A 62 11.20 4.60 -3.45
C ARG A 62 11.32 3.10 -3.20
N ALA A 63 12.52 2.59 -2.94
CA ALA A 63 12.73 1.20 -2.55
C ALA A 63 12.04 0.87 -1.22
N ALA A 64 12.12 1.76 -0.23
CA ALA A 64 11.41 1.60 1.05
C ALA A 64 9.88 1.60 0.86
N VAL A 65 9.33 2.46 0.00
CA VAL A 65 7.89 2.43 -0.37
C VAL A 65 7.52 1.10 -1.00
N HIS A 66 8.35 0.58 -1.92
CA HIS A 66 8.11 -0.71 -2.53
C HIS A 66 8.08 -1.83 -1.49
N SER A 67 9.08 -1.91 -0.63
CA SER A 67 9.18 -2.92 0.44
C SER A 67 7.96 -2.88 1.37
N ALA A 68 7.56 -1.70 1.86
CA ALA A 68 6.39 -1.56 2.73
C ALA A 68 5.09 -2.02 2.05
N LYS A 69 4.92 -1.73 0.75
CA LYS A 69 3.78 -2.21 -0.04
C LYS A 69 3.76 -3.71 -0.25
N VAL A 70 4.94 -4.34 -0.41
CA VAL A 70 5.04 -5.80 -0.47
C VAL A 70 4.66 -6.42 0.88
N LYS A 71 5.16 -5.87 2.00
CA LYS A 71 4.78 -6.32 3.36
C LYS A 71 3.27 -6.20 3.61
N LEU A 72 2.64 -5.12 3.12
CA LEU A 72 1.19 -4.93 3.19
C LEU A 72 0.40 -5.85 2.24
N GLY A 73 1.03 -6.59 1.34
CA GLY A 73 0.36 -7.42 0.33
C GLY A 73 -0.18 -6.64 -0.88
N GLU A 74 0.07 -5.33 -0.96
CA GLU A 74 -0.36 -4.48 -2.07
C GLU A 74 0.46 -4.74 -3.35
N ARG A 75 1.62 -5.40 -3.22
CA ARG A 75 2.55 -5.76 -4.30
C ARG A 75 3.22 -7.11 -4.01
N GLY A 76 3.85 -7.71 -5.02
CA GLY A 76 4.59 -8.98 -4.88
C GLY A 76 3.75 -10.22 -5.22
N PRO A 77 4.30 -11.44 -5.04
CA PRO A 77 3.55 -12.67 -5.21
C PRO A 77 2.38 -12.77 -4.21
N VAL A 78 1.29 -13.44 -4.60
CA VAL A 78 0.06 -13.61 -3.81
C VAL A 78 -0.27 -15.06 -3.56
#